data_AF-A0A7C2AG10-F1
#
_entry.id   AF-A0A7C2AG10-F1
#
_cell.length_a   1.000
_cell.length_b   1.000
_cell.length_c   1.000
_cell.angle_alpha   90.00
_cell.angle_beta   90.00
_cell.angle_gamma   90.00
#
_symmetry.space_group_name_H-M   'P 1'
#
loop_
_entity.id
_entity.type
_entity.pdbx_description
1 polymer ?
#
loop_
_entity_poly.entity_id
_entity_poly.type
_entity_poly.pdbx_seq_one_letter_code
_entity_poly.pdbx_strand_id
1 'polypeptide(L)'
;MEKLKQVYGLNYPHRLFFKAFSNQTRMEIISLLRTAPLTVTEICEKTGFEQSRVSHNLRCLENCGFVEVAKEGNFRIYSLNKETIIPIINLFEKHIQKYSEKLNCCEVIKDES
;
A
#
# COMPACT_ATOMS: atom_id res chain seq x y z
N MET A 1 6.69 12.39 -28.49
CA MET A 1 6.36 12.10 -27.08
C MET A 1 5.05 11.33 -26.91
N GLU A 2 4.04 11.52 -27.78
CA GLU A 2 2.77 10.73 -27.80
C GLU A 2 2.99 9.20 -27.87
N LYS A 3 3.88 8.74 -28.76
CA LYS A 3 4.13 7.31 -29.01
C LYS A 3 4.79 6.55 -27.85
N LEU A 4 5.47 7.23 -26.92
CA LEU A 4 6.12 6.57 -25.77
C LEU A 4 5.12 6.25 -24.64
N LYS A 5 4.09 7.09 -24.45
CA LYS A 5 3.03 6.85 -23.46
C LYS A 5 2.21 5.60 -23.77
N GLN A 6 2.01 5.32 -25.06
CA GLN A 6 1.22 4.18 -25.53
C GLN A 6 2.00 2.85 -25.56
N VAL A 7 3.34 2.90 -25.62
CA VAL A 7 4.20 1.72 -25.78
C VAL A 7 4.87 1.26 -24.47
N TYR A 8 5.15 2.18 -23.54
CA TYR A 8 5.89 1.88 -22.29
C TYR A 8 5.03 1.83 -21.02
N GLY A 9 3.71 1.96 -21.14
CA GLY A 9 2.78 1.56 -20.08
C GLY A 9 2.84 2.35 -18.77
N LEU A 10 3.52 3.49 -18.66
CA LEU A 10 3.41 4.36 -17.48
C LEU A 10 2.29 5.39 -17.66
N ASN A 11 1.06 4.89 -17.67
CA ASN A 11 -0.15 5.71 -17.71
C ASN A 11 -0.46 6.30 -16.32
N TYR A 12 -1.30 7.35 -16.26
CA TYR A 12 -1.72 8.02 -15.02
C TYR A 12 -2.09 7.08 -13.85
N PRO A 13 -2.78 5.93 -14.06
CA PRO A 13 -3.07 4.97 -12.99
C PRO A 13 -1.85 4.37 -12.29
N HIS A 14 -0.73 4.16 -13.01
CA HIS A 14 0.50 3.60 -12.40
C HIS A 14 1.09 4.55 -11.37
N ARG A 15 1.10 5.85 -11.67
CA ARG A 15 1.56 6.88 -10.71
C ARG A 15 0.64 6.94 -9.50
N LEU A 16 -0.66 6.83 -9.69
CA LEU A 16 -1.63 6.79 -8.59
C LEU A 16 -1.45 5.54 -7.72
N PHE A 17 -1.18 4.38 -8.32
CA PHE A 17 -0.87 3.16 -7.58
C PHE A 17 0.33 3.38 -6.66
N PHE A 18 1.47 3.88 -7.19
CA PHE A 18 2.64 4.12 -6.35
C PHE A 18 2.40 5.19 -5.30
N LYS A 19 1.62 6.24 -5.60
CA LYS A 19 1.22 7.24 -4.59
C LYS A 19 0.34 6.66 -3.48
N ALA A 20 -0.53 5.71 -3.81
CA ALA A 20 -1.31 4.96 -2.81
C ALA A 20 -0.39 4.07 -1.98
N PHE A 21 0.53 3.36 -2.62
CA PHE A 21 1.43 2.42 -1.97
C PHE A 21 2.50 3.09 -1.09
N SER A 22 3.12 4.19 -1.53
CA SER A 22 4.30 4.81 -0.88
C SER A 22 3.98 5.78 0.26
N ASN A 23 2.71 5.91 0.65
CA ASN A 23 2.36 6.76 1.78
C ASN A 23 2.61 6.04 3.10
N GLN A 24 3.34 6.69 3.99
CA GLN A 24 3.75 6.14 5.28
C GLN A 24 2.60 5.50 6.08
N THR A 25 1.48 6.22 6.25
CA THR A 25 0.33 5.72 7.03
C THR A 25 -0.27 4.47 6.39
N ARG A 26 -0.38 4.46 5.06
CA ARG A 26 -0.92 3.31 4.33
C ARG A 26 0.02 2.12 4.34
N MET A 27 1.33 2.33 4.24
CA MET A 27 2.32 1.25 4.36
C MET A 27 2.26 0.58 5.74
N GLU A 28 2.09 1.35 6.81
CA GLU A 28 1.93 0.80 8.16
C GLU A 28 0.65 -0.04 8.28
N ILE A 29 -0.48 0.47 7.80
CA ILE A 29 -1.76 -0.29 7.77
C ILE A 29 -1.61 -1.56 6.93
N ILE A 30 -1.03 -1.48 5.73
CA ILE A 30 -0.79 -2.63 4.85
C ILE A 30 0.08 -3.67 5.57
N SER A 31 1.12 -3.23 6.30
CA SER A 31 2.02 -4.12 7.05
C SER A 31 1.29 -4.86 8.16
N LEU A 32 0.38 -4.19 8.88
CA LEU A 32 -0.48 -4.84 9.88
C LEU A 32 -1.43 -5.86 9.23
N LEU A 33 -2.11 -5.47 8.15
CA LEU A 33 -3.07 -6.33 7.44
C LEU A 33 -2.42 -7.52 6.74
N ARG A 34 -1.11 -7.49 6.53
CA ARG A 34 -0.33 -8.64 6.05
C ARG A 34 -0.28 -9.77 7.09
N THR A 35 -0.40 -9.44 8.37
CA THR A 35 -0.32 -10.44 9.46
C THR A 35 -1.67 -11.10 9.73
N ALA A 36 -2.76 -10.31 9.72
CA ALA A 36 -4.12 -10.80 9.93
C ALA A 36 -5.14 -9.77 9.41
N PRO A 37 -6.38 -10.19 9.09
CA PRO A 37 -7.50 -9.27 8.93
C PRO A 37 -7.79 -8.53 10.24
N LEU A 38 -8.10 -7.23 10.17
CA LEU A 38 -8.28 -6.38 11.34
C LEU A 38 -9.45 -5.40 11.16
N THR A 39 -10.08 -5.03 12.26
CA THR A 39 -11.03 -3.93 12.35
C THR A 39 -10.32 -2.57 12.41
N VAL A 40 -11.07 -1.49 12.17
CA VAL A 40 -10.55 -0.12 12.34
C VAL A 40 -10.00 0.09 13.75
N THR A 41 -10.69 -0.39 14.78
CA THR A 41 -10.29 -0.23 16.18
C THR A 41 -8.96 -0.91 16.46
N GLU A 42 -8.78 -2.16 16.04
CA GLU A 42 -7.52 -2.90 16.22
C GLU A 42 -6.36 -2.23 15.48
N ILE A 43 -6.62 -1.66 14.30
CA ILE A 43 -5.60 -0.89 13.56
C ILE A 43 -5.23 0.38 14.33
N CYS A 44 -6.20 1.11 14.90
CA CYS A 44 -5.92 2.29 15.73
C CYS A 44 -5.06 1.92 16.94
N GLU A 45 -5.42 0.84 17.65
CA GLU A 45 -4.69 0.35 18.81
C GLU A 45 -3.24 -0.03 18.49
N LYS A 46 -3.02 -0.71 17.35
CA LYS A 46 -1.68 -1.16 16.94
C LYS A 46 -0.80 -0.05 16.35
N THR A 47 -1.40 0.96 15.72
CA THR A 47 -0.66 2.08 15.09
C THR A 47 -0.53 3.32 15.98
N GLY A 48 -1.40 3.46 16.99
CA GLY A 48 -1.56 4.71 17.74
C GLY A 48 -2.18 5.85 16.94
N PHE A 49 -2.73 5.59 15.75
CA PHE A 49 -3.38 6.60 14.93
C PHE A 49 -4.82 6.87 15.35
N GLU A 50 -5.22 8.13 15.24
CA GLU A 50 -6.61 8.55 15.38
C GLU A 50 -7.54 7.82 14.40
N GLN A 51 -8.74 7.49 14.86
CA GLN A 51 -9.72 6.72 14.09
C GLN A 51 -10.08 7.36 12.75
N SER A 52 -10.14 8.70 12.69
CA SER A 52 -10.41 9.45 11.46
C SER A 52 -9.29 9.27 10.42
N ARG A 53 -8.02 9.26 10.86
CA ARG A 53 -6.85 9.02 10.02
C ARG A 53 -6.84 7.59 9.48
N VAL A 54 -7.10 6.60 10.33
CA VAL A 54 -7.17 5.19 9.92
C VAL A 54 -8.31 4.99 8.91
N SER A 55 -9.51 5.48 9.24
CA SER A 55 -10.70 5.34 8.39
C SER A 55 -10.53 6.01 7.02
N HIS A 56 -9.91 7.20 6.98
CA HIS A 56 -9.60 7.88 5.72
C HIS A 56 -8.65 7.06 4.84
N ASN A 57 -7.58 6.51 5.43
CA ASN A 57 -6.59 5.73 4.69
C ASN A 57 -7.12 4.37 4.25
N LEU A 58 -7.91 3.67 5.09
CA LEU A 58 -8.59 2.44 4.71
C LEU A 58 -9.56 2.65 3.55
N ARG A 59 -10.33 3.75 3.56
CA ARG A 59 -11.19 4.09 2.42
C ARG A 59 -10.40 4.32 1.14
N CYS A 60 -9.26 5.01 1.22
CA CYS A 60 -8.36 5.16 0.07
C CYS A 60 -7.84 3.80 -0.42
N LEU A 61 -7.40 2.93 0.49
CA LEU A 61 -6.90 1.60 0.15
C LEU A 61 -7.99 0.72 -0.47
N GLU A 62 -9.21 0.75 0.07
CA GLU A 62 -10.38 0.03 -0.43
C GLU A 62 -10.72 0.50 -1.85
N ASN A 63 -10.82 1.82 -2.06
CA ASN A 63 -11.10 2.40 -3.39
C ASN A 63 -10.01 2.10 -4.42
N CYS A 64 -8.76 1.94 -4.00
CA CYS A 64 -7.64 1.61 -4.88
C CYS A 64 -7.41 0.10 -5.04
N GLY A 65 -8.25 -0.76 -4.43
CA GLY A 65 -8.14 -2.21 -4.53
C GLY A 65 -6.99 -2.82 -3.71
N PHE A 66 -6.40 -2.07 -2.77
CA PHE A 66 -5.34 -2.56 -1.90
C PHE A 66 -5.86 -3.53 -0.83
N VAL A 67 -7.07 -3.28 -0.36
CA VAL A 67 -7.75 -4.05 0.69
C VAL A 67 -9.14 -4.44 0.26
N GLU A 68 -9.61 -5.55 0.82
CA GLU A 68 -10.98 -6.00 0.79
C GLU A 68 -11.60 -5.77 2.17
N VAL A 69 -12.92 -5.68 2.22
CA VAL A 69 -13.66 -5.48 3.46
C VAL A 69 -14.82 -6.48 3.55
N ALA A 70 -14.91 -7.16 4.68
CA ALA A 70 -16.04 -7.98 5.07
C ALA A 70 -16.82 -7.29 6.19
N LYS A 71 -18.14 -7.50 6.22
CA LYS A 71 -18.98 -7.09 7.34
C LYS A 71 -19.27 -8.29 8.23
N GLU A 72 -18.91 -8.19 9.50
CA GLU A 72 -19.23 -9.17 10.53
C GLU A 72 -20.02 -8.48 11.64
N GLY A 73 -21.34 -8.69 11.64
CA GLY A 73 -22.27 -7.91 12.47
C GLY A 73 -22.17 -6.42 12.17
N ASN A 74 -21.80 -5.63 13.18
CA ASN A 74 -21.63 -4.17 13.07
C ASN A 74 -20.19 -3.76 12.73
N PHE A 75 -19.26 -4.72 12.61
CA PHE A 75 -17.85 -4.44 12.38
C PHE A 75 -17.47 -4.58 10.90
N ARG A 76 -16.55 -3.72 10.46
CA ARG A 76 -15.86 -3.86 9.17
C ARG A 76 -14.50 -4.47 9.44
N ILE A 77 -14.24 -5.63 8.85
CA ILE A 77 -12.96 -6.34 8.92
C ILE A 77 -12.25 -6.16 7.59
N TYR A 78 -11.06 -5.59 7.64
CA TYR A 78 -10.23 -5.32 6.47
C TYR A 78 -9.17 -6.40 6.31
N SER A 79 -8.88 -6.80 5.08
CA SER A 79 -7.78 -7.70 4.72
C SER A 79 -7.11 -7.24 3.44
N LEU A 80 -5.84 -7.59 3.22
CA LEU A 80 -5.20 -7.29 1.93
C LEU A 80 -5.91 -8.04 0.79
N ASN A 81 -5.99 -7.40 -0.38
CA ASN A 81 -6.43 -8.08 -1.59
C ASN A 81 -5.48 -9.23 -1.92
N LYS A 82 -6.02 -10.46 -1.89
CA LYS A 82 -5.22 -11.68 -1.99
C LYS A 82 -4.77 -11.96 -3.41
N GLU A 83 -5.54 -11.52 -4.39
CA GLU A 83 -5.34 -11.82 -5.81
C GLU A 83 -4.11 -11.10 -6.38
N THR A 84 -3.96 -9.81 -6.08
CA THR A 84 -2.94 -8.97 -6.74
C THR A 84 -1.97 -8.34 -5.76
N ILE A 85 -2.44 -7.86 -4.61
CA ILE A 85 -1.62 -7.03 -3.70
C ILE A 85 -0.66 -7.86 -2.87
N ILE A 86 -1.11 -9.01 -2.35
CA ILE A 86 -0.20 -9.93 -1.63
C ILE A 86 0.96 -10.40 -2.54
N PRO A 87 0.72 -10.88 -3.78
CA PRO A 87 1.80 -11.21 -4.71
C PRO A 87 2.75 -10.04 -5.00
N ILE A 88 2.21 -8.83 -5.21
CA ILE A 88 3.03 -7.62 -5.45
C ILE A 88 3.94 -7.33 -4.25
N ILE A 89 3.40 -7.35 -3.03
CA ILE A 89 4.19 -7.09 -1.81
C ILE A 89 5.28 -8.16 -1.64
N ASN A 90 4.97 -9.43 -1.88
CA ASN A 90 5.96 -10.50 -1.77
C ASN A 90 7.11 -10.33 -2.79
N LEU A 91 6.80 -9.93 -4.02
CA LEU A 91 7.81 -9.63 -5.03
C LEU A 91 8.62 -8.38 -4.66
N PHE A 92 7.95 -7.35 -4.15
CA PHE A 92 8.58 -6.12 -3.68
C PHE A 92 9.59 -6.42 -2.56
N GLU A 93 9.20 -7.16 -1.53
CA GLU A 93 10.12 -7.57 -0.44
C GLU A 93 11.32 -8.37 -0.95
N LYS A 94 11.07 -9.32 -1.86
CA LYS A 94 12.14 -10.10 -2.50
C LYS A 94 13.12 -9.19 -3.26
N HIS A 95 12.62 -8.14 -3.90
CA HIS A 95 13.44 -7.16 -4.58
C HIS A 95 14.27 -6.33 -3.60
N ILE A 96 13.63 -5.81 -2.54
CA ILE A 96 14.31 -5.04 -1.48
C ILE A 96 15.39 -5.89 -0.83
N GLN A 97 15.11 -7.13 -0.46
CA GLN A 97 16.10 -8.04 0.13
C GLN A 97 17.34 -8.23 -0.76
N LYS A 98 17.15 -8.27 -2.09
CA LYS A 98 18.24 -8.48 -3.04
C LYS A 98 19.03 -7.21 -3.36
N TYR A 99 18.41 -6.03 -3.27
CA TYR A 99 18.97 -4.78 -3.80
C TYR A 99 18.95 -3.61 -2.81
N SER A 100 18.68 -3.83 -1.52
CA SER A 100 18.62 -2.81 -0.47
C SER A 100 19.86 -1.92 -0.43
N GLU A 101 21.05 -2.52 -0.47
CA GLU A 101 22.32 -1.77 -0.48
C GLU A 101 22.41 -0.83 -1.68
N LYS A 102 21.98 -1.28 -2.86
CA LYS A 102 21.99 -0.47 -4.08
C LYS A 102 20.99 0.68 -4.02
N LEU A 103 19.80 0.45 -3.46
CA LEU A 103 18.79 1.49 -3.26
C LEU A 103 19.30 2.56 -2.30
N ASN A 104 19.93 2.16 -1.20
CA ASN A 104 20.46 3.07 -0.18
C ASN A 104 21.66 3.90 -0.68
N CYS A 105 22.36 3.45 -1.71
CA CYS A 105 23.49 4.17 -2.32
C CYS A 105 23.11 5.03 -3.53
N CYS A 106 21.85 5.02 -3.98
CA CYS A 106 21.42 5.79 -5.14
C CYS A 106 21.26 7.28 -4.77
N GLU A 107 22.16 8.13 -5.26
CA GLU A 107 22.13 9.58 -5.01
C GLU A 107 20.93 10.26 -5.69
N VAL A 108 20.56 9.81 -6.89
CA VAL A 108 19.42 10.38 -7.66
C VAL A 108 18.11 10.33 -6.88
N ILE A 109 17.84 9.24 -6.15
CA ILE A 109 16.57 9.08 -5.41
C ILE A 109 16.60 9.91 -4.11
N LYS A 110 17.77 10.06 -3.49
CA LYS A 110 17.91 10.87 -2.26
C LYS A 110 17.63 12.34 -2.50
N ASP A 111 17.93 12.84 -3.70
CA ASP A 111 17.73 14.25 -4.05
C ASP A 111 16.28 14.59 -4.45
N GLU A 112 15.44 13.57 -4.72
CA GLU A 112 14.02 13.72 -5.10
C GLU A 112 13.05 13.55 -3.92
N SER A 113 13.55 13.26 -2.71
CA SER A 113 12.79 12.88 -1.51
C SER A 113 12.29 14.05 -0.67
#